data_AF-A0A7K3PYR7-F1
#
_entry.id   AF-A0A7K3PYR7-F1
#
_cell.length_a   1.000
_cell.length_b   1.000
_cell.length_c   1.000
_cell.angle_alpha   90.00
_cell.angle_beta   90.00
_cell.angle_gamma   90.00
#
_symmetry.space_group_name_H-M   'P 1'
#
loop_
_entity.id
_entity.type
_entity.pdbx_description
1 polymer ?
#
loop_
_entity_poly.entity_id
_entity_poly.type
_entity_poly.pdbx_seq_one_letter_code
_entity_poly.pdbx_strand_id
1 'polypeptide(L)'
;MTGIGGVEMGALAARTRALAVLRVRSRAVAVALLPAAAAVILLVGGSTGHLVGGGWDVLRRVVSVLALCVLLAAAGVALVVARSRPAVTPTVTVAEESAPDLYRMVRDLADRLDVPAPSAIALTPDCDSWLEERAHPRHGPPPVDRHDDGLSGPGEPARRRSAAAAPVLVIGSPFLWWMRVGELRAVLAPVVAGTGPSAHPDIAAARRFIRGLDAAVAR
;
A
#
# COMPACT_ATOMS: atom_id res chain seq x y z
N MET A 1 -16.79 28.41 -18.69
CA MET A 1 -17.42 27.88 -17.46
C MET A 1 -17.67 26.36 -17.53
N THR A 2 -16.79 25.57 -18.17
CA THR A 2 -16.96 24.11 -18.40
C THR A 2 -15.94 23.22 -17.67
N GLY A 3 -15.03 23.79 -16.88
CA GLY A 3 -13.96 23.03 -16.21
C GLY A 3 -14.39 22.29 -14.93
N ILE A 4 -15.33 22.84 -14.16
CA ILE A 4 -15.69 22.30 -12.83
C ILE A 4 -16.51 21.00 -12.95
N GLY A 5 -17.45 20.94 -13.91
CA GLY A 5 -18.28 19.75 -14.13
C GLY A 5 -17.49 18.51 -14.59
N GLY A 6 -16.38 18.69 -15.31
CA GLY A 6 -15.50 17.59 -15.71
C GLY A 6 -14.72 16.99 -14.53
N VAL A 7 -14.23 17.84 -13.63
CA VAL A 7 -13.48 17.41 -12.42
C VAL A 7 -14.41 16.69 -11.44
N GLU A 8 -15.63 17.19 -11.26
CA GLU A 8 -16.62 16.62 -10.35
C GLU A 8 -17.14 15.25 -10.85
N MET A 9 -17.37 15.13 -12.16
CA MET A 9 -17.68 13.85 -12.82
C MET A 9 -16.52 12.85 -12.71
N GLY A 10 -15.27 13.31 -12.86
CA GLY A 10 -14.07 12.50 -12.67
C GLY A 10 -13.94 11.99 -11.23
N ALA A 11 -14.20 12.85 -10.24
CA ALA A 11 -14.17 12.49 -8.82
C ALA A 11 -15.26 11.46 -8.47
N LEU A 12 -16.48 11.62 -9.00
CA LEU A 12 -17.57 10.65 -8.81
C LEU A 12 -17.25 9.30 -9.46
N ALA A 13 -16.68 9.30 -10.67
CA ALA A 13 -16.26 8.08 -11.34
C ALA A 13 -15.16 7.35 -10.54
N ALA A 14 -14.16 8.09 -10.04
CA ALA A 14 -13.11 7.56 -9.19
C ALA A 14 -13.67 6.96 -7.88
N ARG A 15 -14.58 7.68 -7.21
CA ARG A 15 -15.25 7.19 -6.00
C ARG A 15 -16.05 5.91 -6.26
N THR A 16 -16.77 5.84 -7.37
CA THR A 16 -17.58 4.67 -7.74
C THR A 16 -16.70 3.44 -8.01
N ARG A 17 -15.58 3.63 -8.72
CA ARG A 17 -14.57 2.58 -8.94
C ARG A 17 -13.92 2.14 -7.63
N ALA A 18 -13.56 3.06 -6.74
CA ALA A 18 -13.00 2.74 -5.44
C ALA A 18 -13.98 1.90 -4.59
N LEU A 19 -15.26 2.28 -4.55
CA LEU A 19 -16.29 1.50 -3.86
C LEU A 19 -16.50 0.12 -4.48
N ALA A 20 -16.40 -0.01 -5.80
CA ALA A 20 -16.46 -1.31 -6.48
C ALA A 20 -15.31 -2.22 -6.04
N VAL A 21 -14.08 -1.70 -5.99
CA VAL A 21 -12.91 -2.44 -5.50
C VAL A 21 -13.09 -2.89 -4.04
N LEU A 22 -13.58 -1.99 -3.18
CA LEU A 22 -13.85 -2.31 -1.77
C LEU A 22 -14.92 -3.41 -1.63
N ARG A 23 -15.96 -3.40 -2.47
CA ARG A 23 -17.00 -4.45 -2.48
C ARG A 23 -16.47 -5.80 -2.97
N VAL A 24 -15.59 -5.81 -3.97
CA VAL A 24 -14.96 -7.05 -4.44
C VAL A 24 -14.07 -7.63 -3.34
N ARG A 25 -13.26 -6.79 -2.69
CA ARG A 25 -12.43 -7.20 -1.54
C ARG A 25 -13.29 -7.77 -0.41
N SER A 26 -14.35 -7.07 0.01
CA SER A 26 -15.19 -7.53 1.11
C SER A 26 -15.93 -8.82 0.79
N ARG A 27 -16.41 -8.99 -0.46
CA ARG A 27 -16.99 -10.26 -0.93
C ARG A 27 -15.97 -11.40 -0.94
N ALA A 28 -14.75 -11.15 -1.39
CA ALA A 28 -13.69 -12.16 -1.37
C ALA A 28 -13.38 -12.62 0.07
N VAL A 29 -13.30 -11.69 1.01
CA VAL A 29 -13.11 -12.01 2.44
C VAL A 29 -14.31 -12.77 3.00
N ALA A 30 -15.54 -12.36 2.66
CA ALA A 30 -16.75 -13.06 3.10
C ALA A 30 -16.80 -14.50 2.58
N VAL A 31 -16.51 -14.72 1.29
CA VAL A 31 -16.43 -16.06 0.69
C VAL A 31 -15.37 -16.91 1.39
N ALA A 32 -14.25 -16.31 1.81
CA ALA A 32 -13.21 -17.02 2.56
C ALA A 32 -13.64 -17.41 3.99
N LEU A 33 -14.36 -16.53 4.70
CA LEU A 33 -14.68 -16.71 6.12
C LEU A 33 -16.00 -17.44 6.39
N LEU A 34 -16.99 -17.34 5.52
CA LEU A 34 -18.30 -17.97 5.68
C LEU A 34 -18.24 -19.50 5.91
N PRO A 35 -17.50 -20.28 5.11
CA PRO A 35 -17.45 -21.73 5.33
C PRO A 35 -16.69 -22.09 6.61
N ALA A 36 -15.71 -21.28 7.02
CA ALA A 36 -15.01 -21.47 8.30
C ALA A 36 -15.96 -21.22 9.49
N ALA A 37 -16.77 -20.16 9.44
CA ALA A 37 -17.79 -19.89 10.46
C ALA A 37 -18.82 -21.03 10.56
N ALA A 38 -19.30 -21.53 9.41
CA ALA A 38 -20.22 -22.67 9.37
C ALA A 38 -19.60 -23.95 9.96
N ALA A 39 -18.33 -24.23 9.64
CA ALA A 39 -17.60 -25.36 10.21
C ALA A 39 -17.48 -25.26 11.74
N VAL A 40 -17.17 -24.07 12.26
CA VAL A 40 -17.11 -23.81 13.71
C VAL A 40 -18.47 -24.04 14.38
N ILE A 41 -19.56 -23.54 13.80
CA ILE A 41 -20.92 -23.76 14.34
C ILE A 41 -21.26 -25.26 14.39
N LEU A 42 -20.95 -26.02 13.34
CA LEU A 42 -21.20 -27.47 13.29
C LEU A 42 -20.33 -28.28 14.26
N LEU A 43 -19.08 -27.86 14.47
CA LEU A 43 -18.17 -28.46 15.46
C LEU A 43 -18.66 -28.20 16.89
N VAL A 44 -19.01 -26.94 17.19
CA VAL A 44 -19.52 -26.55 18.52
C VAL A 44 -20.84 -27.27 18.80
N GLY A 45 -21.81 -27.23 17.89
CA GLY A 45 -23.09 -27.94 18.09
C GLY A 45 -22.90 -29.42 18.42
N GLY A 46 -22.08 -30.12 17.64
CA GLY A 46 -21.77 -31.53 17.91
C GLY A 46 -21.17 -31.77 19.30
N SER A 47 -20.30 -30.87 19.79
CA SER A 47 -19.72 -30.96 21.14
C SER A 47 -20.73 -30.69 22.26
N THR A 48 -21.75 -29.86 22.01
CA THR A 48 -22.82 -29.51 22.97
C THR A 48 -24.00 -30.49 22.92
N GLY A 49 -23.88 -31.58 22.17
CA GLY A 49 -24.94 -32.61 22.05
C GLY A 49 -26.16 -32.18 21.22
N HIS A 50 -26.15 -31.01 20.60
CA HIS A 50 -27.19 -30.54 19.69
C HIS A 50 -26.61 -30.64 18.28
N LEU A 51 -27.17 -31.46 17.37
CA LEU A 51 -26.62 -31.83 16.04
C LEU A 51 -25.74 -33.12 16.06
N VAL A 52 -26.25 -34.18 16.71
CA VAL A 52 -25.58 -35.49 16.80
C VAL A 52 -26.27 -36.49 15.87
N GLY A 53 -25.50 -37.35 15.19
CA GLY A 53 -25.99 -38.40 14.29
C GLY A 53 -25.19 -38.48 12.98
N GLY A 54 -25.20 -39.65 12.33
CA GLY A 54 -24.34 -39.92 11.16
C GLY A 54 -24.47 -38.92 10.00
N GLY A 55 -25.67 -38.39 9.75
CA GLY A 55 -25.89 -37.34 8.75
C GLY A 55 -25.22 -36.00 9.11
N TRP A 56 -25.23 -35.62 10.38
CA TRP A 56 -24.57 -34.42 10.89
C TRP A 56 -23.04 -34.56 10.86
N ASP A 57 -22.53 -35.77 11.12
CA ASP A 57 -21.09 -36.06 11.03
C ASP A 57 -20.56 -35.94 9.59
N VAL A 58 -21.32 -36.45 8.60
CA VAL A 58 -21.00 -36.30 7.17
C VAL A 58 -21.04 -34.83 6.78
N LEU A 59 -22.10 -34.09 7.14
CA LEU A 59 -22.22 -32.67 6.82
C LEU A 59 -21.08 -31.85 7.42
N ARG A 60 -20.74 -32.08 8.70
CA ARG A 60 -19.61 -31.43 9.37
C ARG A 60 -18.30 -31.70 8.65
N ARG A 61 -18.05 -32.94 8.23
CA ARG A 61 -16.83 -33.31 7.49
C ARG A 61 -16.78 -32.61 6.13
N VAL A 62 -17.87 -32.60 5.37
CA VAL A 62 -17.95 -31.92 4.06
C VAL A 62 -17.71 -30.42 4.19
N VAL A 63 -18.41 -29.74 5.11
CA VAL A 63 -18.26 -28.29 5.32
C VAL A 63 -16.86 -27.93 5.82
N SER A 64 -16.27 -28.76 6.68
CA SER A 64 -14.90 -28.54 7.16
C SER A 64 -13.86 -28.69 6.04
N VAL A 65 -14.00 -29.70 5.18
CA VAL A 65 -13.13 -29.88 4.00
C VAL A 65 -13.30 -28.71 3.04
N LEU A 66 -14.54 -28.28 2.76
CA LEU A 66 -14.79 -27.11 1.90
C LEU A 66 -14.16 -25.84 2.49
N ALA A 67 -14.33 -25.60 3.79
CA ALA A 67 -13.73 -24.46 4.48
C ALA A 67 -12.20 -24.47 4.36
N LEU A 68 -11.57 -25.64 4.57
CA LEU A 68 -10.14 -25.80 4.42
C LEU A 68 -9.67 -25.51 2.99
N CYS A 69 -10.35 -26.06 1.98
CA CYS A 69 -10.03 -25.83 0.57
C CYS A 69 -10.13 -24.34 0.20
N VAL A 70 -11.19 -23.65 0.65
CA VAL A 70 -11.38 -22.21 0.39
C VAL A 70 -10.29 -21.38 1.08
N LEU A 71 -9.95 -21.70 2.33
CA LEU A 71 -8.88 -21.00 3.05
C LEU A 71 -7.50 -21.21 2.41
N LEU A 72 -7.20 -22.43 1.96
CA LEU A 72 -5.97 -22.74 1.24
C LEU A 72 -5.88 -21.99 -0.09
N ALA A 73 -6.98 -21.93 -0.86
CA ALA A 73 -7.04 -21.16 -2.09
C ALA A 73 -6.82 -19.66 -1.82
N ALA A 74 -7.49 -19.10 -0.82
CA ALA A 74 -7.33 -17.71 -0.42
C ALA A 74 -5.89 -17.40 0.04
N ALA A 75 -5.27 -18.29 0.82
CA ALA A 75 -3.89 -18.17 1.24
C ALA A 75 -2.92 -18.26 0.05
N GLY A 76 -3.19 -19.14 -0.92
CA GLY A 76 -2.43 -19.24 -2.17
C GLY A 76 -2.48 -17.95 -2.97
N VAL A 77 -3.67 -17.36 -3.17
CA VAL A 77 -3.83 -16.08 -3.86
C VAL A 77 -3.10 -14.96 -3.12
N ALA A 78 -3.26 -14.87 -1.79
CA ALA A 78 -2.57 -13.87 -0.97
C ALA A 78 -1.05 -14.01 -1.08
N LEU A 79 -0.52 -15.25 -1.10
CA LEU A 79 0.90 -15.52 -1.26
C LEU A 79 1.41 -15.12 -2.64
N VAL A 80 0.65 -15.39 -3.70
CA VAL A 80 0.99 -14.96 -5.07
C VAL A 80 1.07 -13.43 -5.11
N VAL A 81 0.03 -12.74 -4.66
CA VAL A 81 -0.02 -11.26 -4.62
C VAL A 81 1.13 -10.69 -3.80
N ALA A 82 1.46 -11.29 -2.65
CA ALA A 82 2.56 -10.85 -1.79
C ALA A 82 3.95 -11.12 -2.39
N ARG A 83 4.08 -12.13 -3.26
CA ARG A 83 5.35 -12.49 -3.92
C ARG A 83 5.55 -11.85 -5.29
N SER A 84 4.48 -11.41 -5.93
CA SER A 84 4.55 -10.72 -7.21
C SER A 84 5.37 -9.44 -7.08
N ARG A 85 6.35 -9.28 -7.97
CA ARG A 85 7.19 -8.08 -8.03
C ARG A 85 6.57 -7.13 -9.06
N PRO A 86 6.08 -5.95 -8.65
CA PRO A 86 5.59 -4.95 -9.59
C PRO A 86 6.68 -4.58 -10.59
N ALA A 87 6.29 -4.33 -11.83
CA ALA A 87 7.19 -3.69 -12.79
C ALA A 87 7.58 -2.31 -12.22
N VAL A 88 8.88 -2.01 -12.22
CA VAL A 88 9.40 -0.74 -11.72
C VAL A 88 10.12 -0.05 -12.85
N THR A 89 9.65 1.13 -13.24
CA THR A 89 10.41 2.00 -14.15
C THR A 89 11.75 2.36 -13.50
N PRO A 90 12.87 2.29 -14.23
CA PRO A 90 14.17 2.73 -13.72
C PRO A 90 14.08 4.19 -13.24
N THR A 91 14.57 4.42 -12.02
CA THR A 91 14.63 5.76 -11.42
C THR A 91 16.06 6.11 -11.04
N VAL A 92 16.41 7.38 -11.22
CA VAL A 92 17.72 7.95 -10.87
C VAL A 92 17.52 8.86 -9.66
N THR A 93 18.14 8.52 -8.53
CA THR A 93 18.07 9.37 -7.33
C THR A 93 18.85 10.67 -7.55
N VAL A 94 18.27 11.80 -7.17
CA VAL A 94 18.94 13.11 -7.25
C VAL A 94 19.51 13.44 -5.88
N ALA A 95 20.84 13.55 -5.80
CA ALA A 95 21.49 13.99 -4.59
C ALA A 95 21.14 15.46 -4.28
N GLU A 96 20.98 15.82 -3.01
CA GLU A 96 20.64 17.20 -2.65
C GLU A 96 21.71 18.20 -3.11
N GLU A 97 22.98 17.80 -3.09
CA GLU A 97 24.12 18.57 -3.58
C GLU A 97 24.06 18.86 -5.08
N SER A 98 23.43 18.01 -5.89
CA SER A 98 23.34 18.21 -7.33
C SER A 98 22.15 19.06 -7.75
N ALA A 99 21.15 19.23 -6.88
CA ALA A 99 19.95 20.02 -7.17
C ALA A 99 19.41 20.77 -5.94
N PRO A 100 20.20 21.65 -5.31
CA PRO A 100 19.83 22.29 -4.04
C PRO A 100 18.57 23.15 -4.15
N ASP A 101 18.38 23.84 -5.29
CA ASP A 101 17.23 24.72 -5.50
C ASP A 101 15.92 23.94 -5.69
N LEU A 102 15.99 22.76 -6.31
CA LEU A 102 14.84 21.86 -6.44
C LEU A 102 14.40 21.35 -5.07
N TYR A 103 15.35 20.92 -4.24
CA TYR A 103 15.07 20.50 -2.87
C TYR A 103 14.50 21.66 -2.03
N ARG A 104 15.04 22.87 -2.15
CA ARG A 104 14.48 24.06 -1.46
C ARG A 104 13.07 24.39 -1.91
N MET A 105 12.81 24.38 -3.22
CA MET A 105 11.48 24.66 -3.75
C MET A 105 10.44 23.64 -3.27
N VAL A 106 10.79 22.35 -3.25
CA VAL A 106 9.88 21.29 -2.77
C VAL A 106 9.64 21.40 -1.27
N ARG A 107 10.66 21.76 -0.47
CA ARG A 107 10.50 22.02 0.97
C ARG A 107 9.63 23.24 1.23
N ASP A 108 9.89 24.38 0.58
CA ASP A 108 9.04 25.58 0.68
C ASP A 108 7.58 25.28 0.30
N LEU A 109 7.37 24.42 -0.70
CA LEU A 109 6.02 23.98 -1.08
C LEU A 109 5.37 23.12 0.01
N ALA A 110 6.11 22.17 0.59
CA ALA A 110 5.61 21.33 1.68
C ALA A 110 5.28 22.16 2.94
N ASP A 111 6.16 23.10 3.29
CA ASP A 111 5.99 24.03 4.41
C ASP A 111 4.75 24.91 4.22
N ARG A 112 4.56 25.47 3.01
CA ARG A 112 3.37 26.28 2.68
C ARG A 112 2.07 25.49 2.72
N LEU A 113 2.12 24.18 2.46
CA LEU A 113 0.96 23.30 2.45
C LEU A 113 0.74 22.58 3.78
N ASP A 114 1.62 22.78 4.77
CA ASP A 114 1.61 22.13 6.08
C ASP A 114 1.58 20.59 5.97
N VAL A 115 2.40 20.04 5.07
CA VAL A 115 2.52 18.60 4.83
C VAL A 115 3.97 18.13 5.06
N PRO A 116 4.18 16.87 5.48
CA PRO A 116 5.53 16.35 5.67
C PRO A 116 6.32 16.39 4.36
N ALA A 117 7.53 16.96 4.41
CA ALA A 117 8.41 16.97 3.27
C ALA A 117 8.73 15.54 2.78
N PRO A 118 8.85 15.32 1.46
CA PRO A 118 9.23 14.02 0.91
C PRO A 118 10.64 13.62 1.36
N SER A 119 10.89 12.31 1.50
CA SER A 119 12.18 11.79 2.02
C SER A 119 13.35 11.99 1.06
N ALA A 120 13.08 12.01 -0.25
CA ALA A 120 14.06 12.23 -1.30
C ALA A 120 13.36 12.59 -2.63
N ILE A 121 14.16 13.02 -3.60
CA ILE A 121 13.73 13.27 -4.98
C ILE A 121 14.43 12.29 -5.92
N ALA A 122 13.67 11.65 -6.80
CA ALA A 122 14.18 10.78 -7.86
C ALA A 122 13.57 11.14 -9.21
N LEU A 123 14.30 10.87 -10.30
CA LEU A 123 13.84 11.10 -11.66
C LEU A 123 13.48 9.80 -12.36
N THR A 124 12.46 9.86 -13.21
CA THR A 124 12.03 8.77 -14.09
C THR A 124 11.95 9.28 -15.53
N PRO A 125 12.14 8.46 -16.57
CA PRO A 125 11.86 8.87 -17.94
C PRO A 125 10.37 9.15 -18.21
N ASP A 126 9.46 8.61 -17.38
CA ASP A 126 8.01 8.71 -17.58
C ASP A 126 7.40 10.02 -17.04
N CYS A 127 6.30 10.49 -17.61
CA CYS A 127 5.62 11.73 -17.19
C CYS A 127 4.50 11.51 -16.14
N ASP A 128 4.23 10.27 -15.73
CA ASP A 128 3.06 9.89 -14.94
C ASP A 128 3.37 9.43 -13.51
N SER A 129 4.65 9.29 -13.14
CA SER A 129 5.07 8.92 -11.78
C SER A 129 5.44 10.15 -10.96
N TRP A 130 4.79 10.29 -9.80
CA TRP A 130 4.83 11.50 -8.97
C TRP A 130 5.17 11.22 -7.49
N LEU A 131 4.52 10.23 -6.86
CA LEU A 131 4.82 9.82 -5.48
C LEU A 131 5.01 8.32 -5.40
N GLU A 132 6.16 7.87 -4.94
CA GLU A 132 6.45 6.45 -4.81
C GLU A 132 6.81 6.06 -3.39
N GLU A 133 6.15 4.99 -2.93
CA GLU A 133 6.46 4.31 -1.68
C GLU A 133 7.78 3.53 -1.83
N ARG A 134 8.90 4.25 -1.82
CA ARG A 134 10.23 3.66 -1.73
C ARG A 134 10.80 4.01 -0.37
N ALA A 135 10.73 3.08 0.58
CA ALA A 135 11.68 3.15 1.68
C ALA A 135 13.08 3.06 1.05
N HIS A 136 14.00 3.98 1.34
CA HIS A 136 15.38 3.85 0.91
C HIS A 136 16.05 2.75 1.75
N PRO A 137 16.34 1.53 1.25
CA PRO A 137 17.19 0.59 1.98
C PRO A 137 18.67 1.02 1.99
N ARG A 138 19.05 2.16 1.39
CA ARG A 138 20.45 2.53 1.20
C ARG A 138 20.99 3.67 2.09
N HIS A 139 20.14 4.45 2.75
CA HIS A 139 20.58 5.53 3.66
C HIS A 139 19.77 5.55 4.96
N GLY A 140 19.73 4.42 5.67
CA GLY A 140 19.71 4.52 7.13
C GLY A 140 21.12 4.85 7.60
N PRO A 141 21.34 5.68 8.63
CA PRO A 141 22.65 5.74 9.28
C PRO A 141 23.08 4.31 9.60
N PRO A 142 24.36 3.94 9.40
CA PRO A 142 24.82 2.60 9.73
C PRO A 142 24.34 2.26 11.15
N PRO A 143 23.85 1.03 11.40
CA PRO A 143 23.60 0.62 12.76
C PRO A 143 24.91 0.84 13.51
N VAL A 144 24.90 1.80 14.44
CA VAL A 144 26.01 1.97 15.35
C VAL A 144 26.05 0.66 16.09
N ASP A 145 27.11 -0.12 15.88
CA ASP A 145 27.45 -1.30 16.66
C ASP A 145 27.65 -0.83 18.10
N ARG A 146 26.55 -0.62 18.82
CA ARG A 146 26.57 -0.50 20.26
C ARG A 146 26.80 -1.92 20.74
N HIS A 147 28.09 -2.23 20.92
CA HIS A 147 28.55 -3.35 21.71
C HIS A 147 27.64 -3.49 22.94
N ASP A 148 27.12 -4.70 23.10
CA ASP A 148 26.31 -5.13 24.21
C ASP A 148 26.96 -4.75 25.54
N ASP A 149 26.16 -4.17 26.42
CA ASP A 149 26.19 -4.48 27.85
C ASP A 149 24.87 -4.05 28.49
N GLY A 150 24.10 -5.04 28.98
CA GLY A 150 23.08 -4.81 30.01
C GLY A 150 21.65 -5.28 29.70
N LEU A 151 21.30 -6.45 30.23
CA LEU A 151 19.97 -7.00 30.56
C LEU A 151 18.74 -6.07 30.34
N SER A 152 17.74 -6.51 29.55
CA SER A 152 16.30 -6.64 29.95
C SER A 152 15.32 -6.85 28.77
N GLY A 153 14.54 -7.96 28.82
CA GLY A 153 13.13 -8.01 28.37
C GLY A 153 12.77 -8.73 27.04
N PRO A 154 11.91 -9.77 27.04
CA PRO A 154 11.28 -10.28 25.81
C PRO A 154 10.04 -9.44 25.47
N GLY A 155 10.21 -8.40 24.65
CA GLY A 155 9.11 -7.53 24.23
C GLY A 155 9.40 -6.71 22.96
N GLU A 156 8.63 -6.98 21.91
CA GLU A 156 8.37 -6.15 20.72
C GLU A 156 9.47 -5.88 19.66
N PRO A 157 9.63 -6.77 18.66
CA PRO A 157 10.31 -6.44 17.40
C PRO A 157 9.39 -5.79 16.32
N ALA A 158 8.17 -5.38 16.69
CA ALA A 158 7.16 -4.92 15.72
C ALA A 158 7.05 -3.40 15.56
N ARG A 159 7.41 -2.59 16.56
CA ARG A 159 7.19 -1.12 16.52
C ARG A 159 8.29 -0.32 15.82
N ARG A 160 9.55 -0.80 15.75
CA ARG A 160 10.67 -0.05 15.13
C ARG A 160 10.72 -0.08 13.60
N ARG A 161 9.95 -0.96 12.95
CA ARG A 161 9.78 -0.96 11.47
C ARG A 161 8.75 0.06 10.98
N SER A 162 8.13 0.82 11.89
CA SER A 162 7.00 1.71 11.62
C SER A 162 7.33 3.18 11.94
N ALA A 163 8.59 3.60 11.75
CA ALA A 163 8.81 4.98 11.32
C ALA A 163 8.42 4.98 9.84
N ALA A 164 7.19 5.41 9.53
CA ALA A 164 6.69 5.48 8.17
C ALA A 164 7.73 6.17 7.29
N ALA A 165 8.34 5.40 6.38
CA ALA A 165 9.30 5.96 5.44
C ALA A 165 8.54 7.01 4.63
N ALA A 166 8.87 8.29 4.83
CA ALA A 166 8.19 9.35 4.09
C ALA A 166 8.32 9.07 2.58
N PRO A 167 7.26 9.29 1.79
CA PRO A 167 7.25 8.91 0.38
C PRO A 167 8.36 9.63 -0.40
N VAL A 168 8.91 8.96 -1.41
CA VAL A 168 9.89 9.55 -2.34
C VAL A 168 9.12 10.29 -3.43
N LEU A 169 9.46 11.55 -3.65
CA LEU A 169 8.92 12.33 -4.76
C LEU A 169 9.64 11.90 -6.04
N VAL A 170 8.90 11.30 -6.97
CA VAL A 170 9.42 10.97 -8.29
C VAL A 170 8.98 12.05 -9.25
N ILE A 171 9.89 12.58 -10.05
CA ILE A 171 9.58 13.60 -11.04
C ILE A 171 9.94 13.04 -12.41
N GLY A 172 9.03 13.14 -13.37
CA GLY A 172 9.37 12.89 -14.76
C GLY A 172 10.50 13.82 -15.19
N SER A 173 11.63 13.25 -15.61
CA SER A 173 12.75 14.03 -16.15
C SER A 173 12.31 14.95 -17.30
N PRO A 174 11.27 14.62 -18.11
CA PRO A 174 10.80 15.55 -19.14
C PRO A 174 10.33 16.91 -18.62
N PHE A 175 9.75 16.93 -17.42
CA PHE A 175 9.25 18.15 -16.80
C PHE A 175 10.34 19.15 -16.43
N LEU A 176 11.53 18.65 -16.09
CA LEU A 176 12.65 19.51 -15.70
C LEU A 176 13.23 20.31 -16.86
N TRP A 177 13.11 19.82 -18.10
CA TRP A 177 13.63 20.53 -19.28
C TRP A 177 12.54 21.24 -20.09
N TRP A 178 11.28 20.81 -19.99
CA TRP A 178 10.15 21.46 -20.68
C TRP A 178 9.56 22.64 -19.92
N MET A 179 9.43 22.54 -18.60
CA MET A 179 8.68 23.52 -17.83
C MET A 179 9.56 24.58 -17.20
N ARG A 180 9.02 25.80 -17.10
CA ARG A 180 9.62 26.85 -16.28
C ARG A 180 9.40 26.53 -14.80
N VAL A 181 10.22 27.13 -13.92
CA VAL A 181 10.15 26.90 -12.46
C VAL A 181 8.74 27.16 -11.89
N GLY A 182 8.07 28.22 -12.33
CA GLY A 182 6.71 28.53 -11.88
C GLY A 182 5.67 27.49 -12.28
N GLU A 183 5.80 26.94 -13.48
CA GLU A 183 4.91 25.88 -14.02
C GLU A 183 5.18 24.55 -13.29
N LEU A 184 6.46 24.20 -13.11
CA LEU A 184 6.86 23.01 -12.36
C LEU A 184 6.34 23.07 -10.92
N ARG A 185 6.47 24.22 -10.25
CA ARG A 185 5.95 24.41 -8.90
C ARG A 185 4.43 24.23 -8.84
N ALA A 186 3.71 24.75 -9.85
CA ALA A 186 2.26 24.59 -9.92
C ALA A 186 1.83 23.13 -10.11
N VAL A 187 2.56 22.37 -10.94
CA VAL A 187 2.29 20.93 -11.14
C VAL A 187 2.68 20.10 -9.92
N LEU A 188 3.77 20.45 -9.23
CA LEU A 188 4.21 19.74 -8.03
C LEU A 188 3.35 20.06 -6.80
N ALA A 189 2.69 21.21 -6.73
CA ALA A 189 1.85 21.59 -5.59
C ALA A 189 0.83 20.52 -5.16
N PRO A 190 -0.07 20.02 -6.04
CA PRO A 190 -1.01 18.96 -5.67
C PRO A 190 -0.32 17.63 -5.34
N VAL A 191 0.83 17.34 -5.95
CA VAL A 191 1.62 16.13 -5.68
C VAL A 191 2.22 16.19 -4.28
N VAL A 192 2.86 17.31 -3.92
CA VAL A 192 3.44 17.53 -2.59
C VAL A 192 2.34 17.56 -1.53
N ALA A 193 1.18 18.15 -1.80
CA ALA A 193 0.01 18.05 -0.92
C ALA A 193 -0.40 16.59 -0.63
N GLY A 194 -0.19 15.70 -1.60
CA GLY A 194 -0.46 14.26 -1.47
C GLY A 194 0.51 13.49 -0.58
N THR A 195 1.62 14.07 -0.13
CA THR A 195 2.61 13.41 0.73
C THR A 195 2.05 13.04 2.10
N GLY A 196 1.27 13.93 2.72
CA GLY A 196 0.61 13.70 4.00
C GLY A 196 -0.33 12.48 3.98
N PRO A 197 -1.36 12.46 3.09
CA PRO A 197 -2.20 11.29 2.91
C PRO A 197 -1.43 10.04 2.52
N SER A 198 -0.40 10.16 1.67
CA SER A 198 0.39 9.00 1.22
C SER A 198 1.22 8.36 2.35
N ALA A 199 1.64 9.15 3.35
CA ALA A 199 2.37 8.65 4.51
C ALA A 199 1.48 7.85 5.48
N HIS A 200 0.15 7.89 5.31
CA HIS A 200 -0.77 7.14 6.17
C HIS A 200 -0.57 5.63 5.95
N PRO A 201 -0.37 4.83 7.01
CA PRO A 201 0.00 3.40 6.88
C PRO A 201 -1.03 2.58 6.10
N ASP A 202 -2.31 2.87 6.26
CA ASP A 202 -3.38 2.20 5.53
C ASP A 202 -3.38 2.52 4.03
N ILE A 203 -3.05 3.76 3.66
CA ILE A 203 -2.96 4.19 2.26
C ILE A 203 -1.73 3.55 1.61
N ALA A 204 -0.59 3.56 2.31
CA ALA A 204 0.61 2.86 1.89
C ALA A 204 0.39 1.35 1.71
N ALA A 205 -0.30 0.70 2.65
CA ALA A 205 -0.63 -0.71 2.58
C ALA A 205 -1.58 -1.02 1.41
N ALA A 206 -2.61 -0.21 1.21
CA ALA A 206 -3.55 -0.37 0.09
C ALA A 206 -2.84 -0.24 -1.28
N ARG A 207 -1.94 0.73 -1.45
CA ARG A 207 -1.15 0.90 -2.68
C ARG A 207 -0.21 -0.27 -2.94
N ARG A 208 0.42 -0.83 -1.90
CA ARG A 208 1.26 -2.05 -2.04
C ARG A 208 0.43 -3.26 -2.47
N PHE A 209 -0.76 -3.44 -1.89
CA PHE A 209 -1.67 -4.52 -2.25
C PHE A 209 -2.12 -4.43 -3.72
N ILE A 210 -2.56 -3.26 -4.18
CA ILE A 210 -3.00 -3.05 -5.57
C ILE A 210 -1.85 -3.35 -6.55
N ARG A 211 -0.64 -2.86 -6.28
CA ARG A 211 0.53 -3.15 -7.13
C ARG A 211 0.90 -4.63 -7.16
N GLY A 212 0.79 -5.33 -6.03
CA GLY A 212 0.99 -6.78 -5.97
C GLY A 212 -0.07 -7.53 -6.78
N LEU A 213 -1.32 -7.04 -6.78
CA LEU A 213 -2.41 -7.60 -7.57
C LEU A 213 -2.17 -7.41 -9.07
N ASP A 214 -1.82 -6.20 -9.50
CA ASP A 214 -1.49 -5.91 -10.91
C ASP A 214 -0.33 -6.77 -11.40
N ALA A 215 0.71 -6.92 -10.56
CA ALA A 215 1.86 -7.77 -10.86
C ALA A 215 1.53 -9.26 -10.92
N ALA A 216 0.52 -9.72 -10.16
CA ALA A 216 0.02 -11.09 -10.23
C ALA A 216 -0.78 -11.35 -11.51
N VAL A 217 -1.53 -10.36 -12.01
CA VAL A 217 -2.31 -10.47 -13.25
C VAL A 217 -1.43 -10.40 -14.50
N ALA A 218 -0.32 -9.66 -14.44
CA ALA A 218 0.61 -9.52 -15.55
C ALA A 218 1.54 -10.74 -15.78
N ARG A 219 1.39 -11.81 -14.99
CA ARG A 219 2.21 -13.02 -15.06
C ARG A 219 1.49 -14.15 -15.79
#